data_AF-A0A6I1QVQ9-F1
#
_entry.id   AF-A0A6I1QVQ9-F1
#
_cell.length_a   1.000
_cell.length_b   1.000
_cell.length_c   1.000
_cell.angle_alpha   90.00
_cell.angle_beta   90.00
_cell.angle_gamma   90.00
#
_symmetry.space_group_name_H-M   'P 1'
#
loop_
_entity.id
_entity.type
_entity.pdbx_description
1 polymer ?
#
loop_
_entity_poly.entity_id
_entity_poly.type
_entity_poly.pdbx_seq_one_letter_code
_entity_poly.pdbx_strand_id
1 'polypeptide(L)'
;MNLFEVFLAAKAWASVAGAEHHAPDISGIIFPLLNFLIYVGVIYYYALPLVRRFLRSRRAEVVATITAVETRKQRAKAVLEDYTHRLANLDQEGQSIQELLKTEGEREKARVISEAEVMATKIKSDAEFLAEQEIKIAKQQVLEEMAERAKVLAADLVRRHISPADQARLVEEFIQQVGQVR
;
A
#
# COMPACT_ATOMS: atom_id res chain seq x y z
N MET A 1 51.55 12.78 40.10
CA MET A 1 52.95 13.01 40.53
C MET A 1 53.39 14.33 39.91
N ASN A 2 53.34 15.41 40.67
CA ASN A 2 53.51 16.76 40.13
C ASN A 2 54.98 17.03 39.82
N LEU A 3 55.25 17.76 38.74
CA LEU A 3 56.60 18.13 38.28
C LEU A 3 57.44 18.80 39.39
N PHE A 4 56.74 19.44 40.35
CA PHE A 4 57.31 20.08 41.53
C PHE A 4 57.93 19.09 42.52
N GLU A 5 57.32 17.91 42.72
CA GLU A 5 57.85 16.88 43.63
C GLU A 5 59.07 16.17 43.04
N VAL A 6 59.11 16.01 41.73
CA VAL A 6 60.29 15.47 41.02
C VAL A 6 61.49 16.44 41.16
N PHE A 7 61.22 17.75 41.13
CA PHE A 7 62.25 18.77 41.26
C PHE A 7 62.81 18.87 42.69
N LEU A 8 61.96 18.69 43.71
CA LEU A 8 62.36 18.65 45.11
C LEU A 8 63.19 17.40 45.44
N ALA A 9 62.80 16.23 44.92
CA ALA A 9 63.57 14.99 45.08
C ALA A 9 64.95 15.08 44.40
N ALA A 10 65.04 15.74 43.24
CA ALA A 10 66.30 16.00 42.55
C ALA A 10 67.24 16.93 43.36
N LYS A 11 66.68 17.93 44.06
CA LYS A 11 67.47 18.81 44.95
C LYS A 11 67.98 18.10 46.20
N ALA A 12 67.19 17.20 46.79
CA ALA A 12 67.59 16.42 47.96
C ALA A 12 68.74 15.44 47.65
N TRP A 13 68.78 14.89 46.43
CA TRP A 13 69.91 14.09 45.96
C TRP A 13 71.16 14.92 45.64
N ALA A 14 70.98 16.16 45.17
CA ALA A 14 72.10 17.06 44.88
C ALA A 14 72.82 17.58 46.13
N SER A 15 72.16 17.67 47.29
CA SER A 15 72.78 18.14 48.54
C SER A 15 73.46 17.06 49.38
N VAL A 16 73.29 15.77 49.05
CA VAL A 16 73.92 14.63 49.75
C VAL A 16 75.25 14.22 49.09
N ALA A 17 75.56 14.72 47.89
CA ALA A 17 76.87 14.60 47.27
C ALA A 17 77.82 15.68 47.84
N GLY A 18 78.45 15.36 48.97
CA GLY A 18 79.44 16.19 49.63
C GLY A 18 80.60 16.60 48.70
N ALA A 19 81.01 17.85 48.86
CA ALA A 19 82.14 18.46 48.20
C ALA A 19 83.46 17.82 48.66
N GLU A 20 84.14 17.13 47.74
CA GLU A 20 85.59 16.93 47.81
C GLU A 20 86.24 17.67 46.63
N HIS A 21 87.05 18.67 46.97
CA HIS A 21 87.92 19.39 46.05
C HIS A 21 89.02 18.44 45.54
N HIS A 22 88.85 17.88 44.35
CA HIS A 22 89.95 17.45 43.48
C HIS A 22 89.90 18.29 42.20
N ALA A 23 91.07 18.63 41.65
CA ALA A 23 91.27 19.37 40.40
C ALA A 23 90.38 18.81 39.25
N PRO A 24 90.10 19.56 38.16
CA PRO A 24 89.16 19.12 37.13
C PRO A 24 89.72 17.90 36.39
N ASP A 25 89.53 16.73 36.98
CA ASP A 25 89.82 15.47 36.35
C ASP A 25 88.68 15.21 35.37
N ILE A 26 89.04 15.16 34.11
CA ILE A 26 88.15 14.92 32.98
C ILE A 26 87.37 13.62 33.22
N SER A 27 87.94 12.69 34.00
CA SER A 27 87.32 11.43 34.43
C SER A 27 86.02 11.60 35.26
N GLY A 28 85.92 12.65 36.09
CA GLY A 28 84.76 12.89 36.97
C GLY A 28 83.51 13.40 36.24
N ILE A 29 83.68 14.00 35.06
CA ILE A 29 82.57 14.51 34.22
C ILE A 29 82.15 13.47 33.18
N ILE A 30 83.07 12.62 32.73
CA ILE A 30 82.81 11.61 31.69
C ILE A 30 81.74 10.59 32.14
N PHE A 31 81.77 10.14 33.40
CA PHE A 31 80.82 9.13 33.88
C PHE A 31 79.36 9.66 33.97
N PRO A 32 79.09 10.82 34.60
CA PRO A 32 77.77 11.44 34.54
C PRO A 32 77.31 11.80 33.11
N LEU A 33 78.23 12.25 32.25
CA LEU A 33 77.92 12.61 30.87
C LEU A 33 77.51 11.38 30.04
N LEU A 34 78.21 10.25 30.20
CA LEU A 34 77.86 9.00 29.54
C LEU A 34 76.50 8.49 30.00
N ASN A 35 76.24 8.54 31.31
CA ASN A 35 74.96 8.13 31.90
C ASN A 35 73.80 9.01 31.37
N PHE A 36 74.00 10.33 31.32
CA PHE A 36 73.06 11.27 30.71
C PHE A 36 72.81 10.95 29.24
N LEU A 37 73.86 10.66 28.46
CA LEU A 37 73.74 10.27 27.05
C LEU A 37 72.93 8.98 26.88
N ILE A 38 73.13 7.99 27.75
CA ILE A 38 72.36 6.73 27.74
C ILE A 38 70.89 7.02 28.00
N TYR A 39 70.55 7.80 29.03
CA TYR A 39 69.16 8.17 29.31
C TYR A 39 68.53 8.99 28.19
N VAL A 40 69.24 9.96 27.62
CA VAL A 40 68.78 10.73 26.46
C VAL A 40 68.56 9.83 25.25
N GLY A 41 69.45 8.86 25.01
CA GLY A 41 69.30 7.87 23.95
C GLY A 41 68.05 7.02 24.13
N VAL A 42 67.78 6.52 25.34
CA VAL A 42 66.57 5.75 25.67
C VAL A 42 65.32 6.62 25.50
N ILE A 43 65.31 7.86 26.00
CA ILE A 43 64.16 8.78 25.86
C ILE A 43 63.93 9.11 24.38
N TYR A 44 64.98 9.39 23.62
CA TYR A 44 64.88 9.67 22.20
C TYR A 44 64.33 8.47 21.41
N TYR A 45 64.76 7.25 21.76
CA TYR A 45 64.28 6.05 21.08
C TYR A 45 62.84 5.70 21.42
N TYR A 46 62.41 5.85 22.69
CA TYR A 46 61.06 5.42 23.13
C TYR A 46 60.02 6.55 23.18
N ALA A 47 60.36 7.73 23.69
CA ALA A 47 59.39 8.82 23.89
C ALA A 47 59.04 9.54 22.59
N LEU A 48 60.02 9.76 21.70
CA LEU A 48 59.80 10.44 20.43
C LEU A 48 58.77 9.74 19.51
N PRO A 49 58.86 8.41 19.28
CA PRO A 49 57.85 7.72 18.48
C PRO A 49 56.48 7.70 19.17
N LEU A 50 56.44 7.57 20.50
CA LEU A 50 55.18 7.56 21.26
C LEU A 50 54.44 8.91 21.14
N VAL A 51 55.14 10.02 21.34
CA VAL A 51 54.57 11.38 21.22
C VAL A 51 54.14 11.67 19.79
N ARG A 52 54.96 11.31 18.79
CA ARG A 52 54.58 11.48 17.36
C ARG A 52 53.35 10.65 17.00
N ARG A 53 53.24 9.42 17.50
CA ARG A 53 52.08 8.55 17.27
C ARG A 53 50.83 9.12 17.94
N PHE A 54 50.94 9.62 19.16
CA PHE A 54 49.83 10.24 19.88
C PHE A 54 49.30 11.49 19.15
N LEU A 55 50.20 12.39 18.73
CA LEU A 55 49.83 13.60 17.98
C LEU A 55 49.22 13.27 16.61
N ARG A 56 49.75 12.26 15.90
CA ARG A 56 49.16 11.78 14.64
C ARG A 56 47.77 11.18 14.85
N SER A 57 47.60 10.36 15.88
CA SER A 57 46.30 9.76 16.23
C SER A 57 45.27 10.83 16.56
N ARG A 58 45.65 11.82 17.38
CA ARG A 58 44.75 12.93 17.75
C ARG A 58 44.38 13.78 16.54
N ARG A 59 45.32 14.05 15.64
CA ARG A 59 45.03 14.75 14.38
C ARG A 59 44.09 13.93 13.49
N ALA A 60 44.34 12.63 13.36
CA ALA A 60 43.50 11.74 12.55
C ALA A 60 42.06 11.66 13.10
N GLU A 61 41.90 11.59 14.42
CA GLU A 61 40.60 11.60 15.09
C GLU A 61 39.84 12.90 14.79
N VAL A 62 40.47 14.06 14.96
CA VAL A 62 39.83 15.36 14.68
C VAL A 62 39.42 15.47 13.20
N VAL A 63 40.30 15.08 12.28
CA VAL A 63 39.98 15.08 10.84
C VAL A 63 38.84 14.11 10.53
N ALA A 64 38.83 12.93 11.13
CA ALA A 64 37.74 11.96 10.98
C ALA A 64 36.41 12.51 11.52
N THR A 65 36.41 13.17 12.67
CA THR A 65 35.20 13.81 13.23
C THR A 65 34.68 14.91 12.31
N ILE A 66 35.54 15.81 11.83
CA ILE A 66 35.14 16.89 10.91
C ILE A 66 34.56 16.30 9.62
N THR A 67 35.21 15.29 9.05
CA THR A 67 34.76 14.62 7.82
C THR A 67 33.42 13.92 8.03
N ALA A 68 33.23 13.27 9.19
CA ALA A 68 31.98 12.62 9.54
C ALA A 68 30.84 13.63 9.72
N VAL A 69 31.11 14.79 10.35
CA VAL A 69 30.13 15.88 10.49
C VAL A 69 29.74 16.45 9.14
N GLU A 70 30.70 16.73 8.26
CA GLU A 70 30.42 17.26 6.93
C GLU A 70 29.61 16.25 6.09
N THR A 71 29.97 14.97 6.14
CA THR A 71 29.21 13.90 5.47
C THR A 71 27.78 13.81 6.01
N ARG A 72 27.58 13.90 7.32
CA ARG A 72 26.23 13.91 7.94
C ARG A 72 25.43 15.12 7.50
N LYS A 73 26.05 16.29 7.45
CA LYS A 73 25.42 17.54 6.99
C LYS A 73 25.00 17.44 5.52
N GLN A 74 25.87 16.92 4.66
CA GLN A 74 25.56 16.71 3.24
C GLN A 74 24.41 15.71 3.06
N ARG A 75 24.42 14.60 3.79
CA ARG A 75 23.30 13.63 3.77
C ARG A 75 22.00 14.26 4.26
N ALA A 76 22.03 15.01 5.36
CA ALA A 76 20.84 15.70 5.88
C ALA A 76 20.28 16.72 4.87
N LYS A 77 21.15 17.47 4.18
CA LYS A 77 20.74 18.38 3.11
C LYS A 77 20.12 17.65 1.92
N ALA A 78 20.74 16.57 1.46
CA ALA A 78 20.22 15.78 0.35
C ALA A 78 18.85 15.17 0.67
N VAL A 79 18.68 14.68 1.91
CA VAL A 79 17.40 14.16 2.39
C VAL A 79 16.35 15.27 2.46
N LEU A 80 16.69 16.45 2.99
CA LEU A 80 15.78 17.60 3.00
C LEU A 80 15.35 18.01 1.59
N GLU A 81 16.29 18.04 0.65
CA GLU A 81 16.00 18.38 -0.75
C GLU A 81 15.04 17.35 -1.38
N ASP A 82 15.29 16.05 -1.20
CA ASP A 82 14.40 14.99 -1.67
C ASP A 82 12.99 15.11 -1.07
N TYR A 83 12.88 15.35 0.24
CA TYR A 83 11.58 15.56 0.89
C TYR A 83 10.89 16.83 0.40
N THR A 84 11.61 17.94 0.21
CA THR A 84 11.01 19.18 -0.32
C THR A 84 10.49 19.00 -1.74
N HIS A 85 11.22 18.27 -2.58
CA HIS A 85 10.79 17.95 -3.94
C HIS A 85 9.56 17.03 -3.93
N ARG A 86 9.54 16.00 -3.06
CA ARG A 86 8.37 15.14 -2.87
C ARG A 86 7.16 15.95 -2.39
N LEU A 87 7.32 16.83 -1.42
CA LEU A 87 6.26 17.69 -0.91
C LEU A 87 5.69 18.62 -1.98
N ALA A 88 6.55 19.22 -2.81
CA ALA A 88 6.11 20.06 -3.92
C ALA A 88 5.28 19.26 -4.95
N ASN A 89 5.66 18.00 -5.20
CA ASN A 89 4.93 17.14 -6.13
C ASN A 89 3.63 16.57 -5.54
N LEU A 90 3.52 16.44 -4.22
CA LEU A 90 2.32 15.90 -3.57
C LEU A 90 1.08 16.77 -3.79
N ASP A 91 1.23 18.10 -3.80
CA ASP A 91 0.10 19.00 -4.07
C ASP A 91 -0.40 18.84 -5.51
N GLN A 92 0.52 18.73 -6.48
CA GLN A 92 0.19 18.50 -7.89
C GLN A 92 -0.44 17.11 -8.09
N GLU A 93 0.12 16.09 -7.46
CA GLU A 93 -0.43 14.72 -7.51
C GLU A 93 -1.83 14.69 -6.88
N GLY A 94 -2.03 15.35 -5.73
CA GLY A 94 -3.33 15.50 -5.08
C GLY A 94 -4.37 16.19 -5.96
N GLN A 95 -3.99 17.26 -6.66
CA GLN A 95 -4.87 17.93 -7.62
C GLN A 95 -5.22 17.01 -8.80
N SER A 96 -4.23 16.30 -9.34
CA SER A 96 -4.46 15.36 -10.45
C SER A 96 -5.39 14.20 -10.05
N ILE A 97 -5.25 13.68 -8.83
CA ILE A 97 -6.12 12.65 -8.27
C ILE A 97 -7.54 13.20 -8.13
N GLN A 98 -7.72 14.41 -7.60
CA GLN A 98 -9.05 15.01 -7.48
C GLN A 98 -9.73 15.23 -8.82
N GLU A 99 -8.98 15.67 -9.84
CA GLU A 99 -9.51 15.85 -11.19
C GLU A 99 -9.90 14.49 -11.80
N LEU A 100 -9.03 13.49 -11.70
CA LEU A 100 -9.31 12.13 -12.15
C LEU A 100 -10.55 11.55 -11.48
N LEU A 101 -10.69 11.70 -10.16
CA LEU A 101 -11.87 11.22 -9.41
C LEU A 101 -13.15 11.92 -9.86
N LYS A 102 -13.10 13.22 -10.17
CA LYS A 102 -14.25 13.96 -10.69
C LYS A 102 -14.65 13.45 -12.07
N THR A 103 -13.70 13.35 -12.99
CA THR A 103 -13.96 12.88 -14.36
C THR A 103 -14.48 11.45 -14.36
N GLU A 104 -13.86 10.55 -13.59
CA GLU A 104 -14.31 9.16 -13.49
C GLU A 104 -15.67 9.06 -12.81
N GLY A 105 -15.92 9.87 -11.77
CA GLY A 105 -17.22 9.94 -11.11
C GLY A 105 -18.33 10.45 -12.03
N GLU A 106 -18.06 11.47 -12.86
CA GLU A 106 -19.02 11.97 -13.85
C GLU A 106 -19.29 10.94 -14.94
N ARG A 107 -18.25 10.26 -15.43
CA ARG A 107 -18.37 9.18 -16.41
C ARG A 107 -19.21 8.02 -15.88
N GLU A 108 -18.92 7.58 -14.65
CA GLU A 108 -19.64 6.48 -14.03
C GLU A 108 -21.09 6.86 -13.72
N LYS A 109 -21.33 8.09 -13.25
CA LYS A 109 -22.69 8.62 -13.08
C LYS A 109 -23.47 8.58 -14.40
N ALA A 110 -22.86 9.04 -15.50
CA ALA A 110 -23.50 9.00 -16.82
C ALA A 110 -23.79 7.57 -17.27
N ARG A 111 -22.86 6.63 -17.04
CA ARG A 111 -23.04 5.20 -17.33
C ARG A 111 -24.21 4.61 -16.55
N VAL A 112 -24.26 4.83 -15.24
CA VAL A 112 -25.34 4.33 -14.37
C VAL A 112 -26.70 4.90 -14.77
N ILE A 113 -26.78 6.19 -15.10
CA ILE A 113 -28.04 6.80 -15.58
C ILE A 113 -28.48 6.17 -16.89
N SER A 114 -27.58 6.02 -17.86
CA SER A 114 -27.89 5.40 -19.15
C SER A 114 -28.35 3.94 -19.00
N GLU A 115 -27.67 3.16 -18.15
CA GLU A 115 -28.07 1.78 -17.84
C GLU A 115 -29.43 1.71 -17.17
N ALA A 116 -29.72 2.64 -16.25
CA ALA A 116 -31.01 2.74 -15.59
C ALA A 116 -32.14 3.09 -16.57
N GLU A 117 -31.91 4.00 -17.52
CA GLU A 117 -32.89 4.37 -18.56
C GLU A 117 -33.18 3.20 -19.51
N VAL A 118 -32.14 2.48 -19.94
CA VAL A 118 -32.29 1.28 -20.76
C VAL A 118 -33.06 0.20 -20.01
N MET A 119 -32.72 -0.03 -18.74
CA MET A 119 -33.41 -1.01 -17.89
C MET A 119 -34.88 -0.62 -17.67
N ALA A 120 -35.17 0.65 -17.39
CA ALA A 120 -36.53 1.14 -17.23
C ALA A 120 -37.35 0.95 -18.51
N THR A 121 -36.77 1.25 -19.67
CA THR A 121 -37.42 1.05 -20.97
C THR A 121 -37.71 -0.42 -21.23
N LYS A 122 -36.76 -1.29 -20.90
CA LYS A 122 -36.93 -2.75 -21.02
C LYS A 122 -38.03 -3.27 -20.09
N ILE A 123 -38.03 -2.86 -18.81
CA ILE A 123 -39.07 -3.24 -17.84
C ILE A 123 -40.45 -2.82 -18.34
N LYS A 124 -40.57 -1.61 -18.89
CA LYS A 124 -41.83 -1.12 -19.45
C LYS A 124 -42.29 -1.97 -20.63
N SER A 125 -41.39 -2.25 -21.58
CA SER A 125 -41.70 -3.09 -22.75
C SER A 125 -42.09 -4.51 -22.33
N ASP A 126 -41.39 -5.10 -21.36
CA ASP A 126 -41.67 -6.44 -20.86
C ASP A 126 -43.04 -6.45 -20.14
N ALA A 127 -43.35 -5.42 -19.36
CA ALA A 127 -44.64 -5.28 -18.68
C ALA A 127 -45.80 -5.11 -19.67
N GLU A 128 -45.63 -4.31 -20.73
CA GLU A 128 -46.63 -4.17 -21.80
C GLU A 128 -46.87 -5.50 -22.52
N PHE A 129 -45.81 -6.21 -22.90
CA PHE A 129 -45.90 -7.52 -23.53
C PHE A 129 -46.59 -8.56 -22.63
N LEU A 130 -46.28 -8.59 -21.34
CA LEU A 130 -46.94 -9.47 -20.37
C LEU A 130 -48.42 -9.11 -20.20
N ALA A 131 -48.76 -7.82 -20.12
CA ALA A 131 -50.13 -7.37 -20.02
C ALA A 131 -50.97 -7.78 -21.24
N GLU A 132 -50.42 -7.65 -22.45
CA GLU A 132 -51.09 -8.10 -23.68
C GLU A 132 -51.33 -9.61 -23.71
N GLN A 133 -50.33 -10.40 -23.27
CA GLN A 133 -50.48 -11.84 -23.14
C GLN A 133 -51.55 -12.22 -22.12
N GLU A 134 -51.57 -11.57 -20.95
CA GLU A 134 -52.54 -11.85 -19.90
C GLU A 134 -53.97 -11.52 -20.37
N ILE A 135 -54.14 -10.41 -21.08
CA ILE A 135 -55.43 -10.06 -21.70
C ILE A 135 -55.87 -11.13 -22.71
N LYS A 136 -54.95 -11.66 -23.51
CA LYS A 136 -55.25 -12.71 -24.49
C LYS A 136 -55.67 -14.01 -23.78
N ILE A 137 -54.95 -14.40 -22.73
CA ILE A 137 -55.28 -15.58 -21.92
C ILE A 137 -56.64 -15.41 -21.26
N ALA A 138 -56.89 -14.28 -20.60
CA ALA A 138 -58.17 -13.99 -19.94
C ALA A 138 -59.35 -14.01 -20.93
N LYS A 139 -59.18 -13.43 -22.12
CA LYS A 139 -60.20 -13.50 -23.19
C LYS A 139 -60.49 -14.94 -23.60
N GLN A 140 -59.47 -15.77 -23.75
CA GLN A 140 -59.64 -17.16 -24.14
C GLN A 140 -60.34 -17.97 -23.05
N GLN A 141 -59.98 -17.76 -21.78
CA GLN A 141 -60.66 -18.37 -20.63
C GLN A 141 -62.15 -17.99 -20.58
N VAL A 142 -62.48 -16.71 -20.77
CA VAL A 142 -63.89 -16.25 -20.80
C VAL A 142 -64.66 -16.91 -21.94
N LEU A 143 -64.07 -17.01 -23.14
CA LEU A 143 -64.71 -17.67 -24.28
C LEU A 143 -64.95 -19.16 -24.01
N GLU A 144 -63.99 -19.83 -23.38
CA GLU A 144 -64.11 -21.24 -22.99
C GLU A 144 -65.21 -21.44 -21.95
N GLU A 145 -65.27 -20.60 -20.92
CA GLU A 145 -66.35 -20.63 -19.92
C GLU A 145 -67.73 -20.37 -20.55
N MET A 146 -67.84 -19.41 -21.47
CA MET A 146 -69.08 -19.13 -22.17
C MET A 146 -69.50 -20.30 -23.07
N ALA A 147 -68.56 -20.93 -23.78
CA ALA A 147 -68.82 -22.10 -24.60
C ALA A 147 -69.28 -23.30 -23.75
N GLU A 148 -68.68 -23.49 -22.57
CA GLU A 148 -69.10 -24.54 -21.64
C GLU A 148 -70.53 -24.31 -21.13
N ARG A 149 -70.84 -23.08 -20.69
CA ARG A 149 -72.21 -22.73 -20.25
C ARG A 149 -73.22 -22.85 -21.39
N ALA A 150 -72.86 -22.45 -22.61
CA ALA A 150 -73.71 -22.59 -23.78
C ALA A 150 -73.99 -24.06 -24.11
N LYS A 151 -72.97 -24.93 -24.04
CA LYS A 151 -73.14 -26.39 -24.20
C LYS A 151 -74.13 -26.96 -23.19
N VAL A 152 -73.99 -26.62 -21.91
CA VAL A 152 -74.90 -27.07 -20.85
C VAL A 152 -76.34 -26.60 -21.11
N LEU A 153 -76.52 -25.31 -21.42
CA LEU A 153 -77.85 -24.76 -21.72
C LEU A 153 -78.49 -25.38 -22.97
N ALA A 154 -77.71 -25.58 -24.04
CA ALA A 154 -78.19 -26.22 -25.25
C ALA A 154 -78.60 -27.68 -24.99
N ALA A 155 -77.79 -28.44 -24.23
CA ALA A 155 -78.11 -29.81 -23.85
C ALA A 155 -79.42 -29.89 -23.04
N ASP A 156 -79.61 -28.96 -22.09
CA ASP A 156 -80.84 -28.86 -21.30
C ASP A 156 -82.06 -28.47 -22.16
N LEU A 157 -81.90 -27.53 -23.09
CA LEU A 157 -82.97 -27.11 -23.99
C LEU A 157 -83.42 -28.26 -24.90
N VAL A 158 -82.47 -28.98 -25.50
CA VAL A 158 -82.72 -30.15 -26.35
C VAL A 158 -83.41 -31.24 -25.55
N ARG A 159 -82.94 -31.55 -24.33
CA ARG A 159 -83.60 -32.53 -23.45
C ARG A 159 -85.05 -32.19 -23.14
N ARG A 160 -85.38 -30.90 -22.99
CA ARG A 160 -86.75 -30.45 -22.67
C ARG A 160 -87.69 -30.43 -23.87
N HIS A 161 -87.19 -30.24 -25.09
CA HIS A 161 -88.02 -30.00 -26.29
C HIS A 161 -87.96 -31.12 -27.33
N ILE A 162 -87.20 -32.20 -27.08
CA ILE A 162 -87.12 -33.32 -28.02
C ILE A 162 -88.45 -34.06 -28.14
N SER A 163 -88.93 -34.24 -29.37
CA SER A 163 -90.15 -34.99 -29.65
C SER A 163 -89.85 -36.44 -30.09
N PRO A 164 -90.83 -37.36 -30.03
CA PRO A 164 -90.66 -38.72 -30.54
C PRO A 164 -90.35 -38.75 -32.05
N ALA A 165 -90.86 -37.79 -32.82
CA ALA A 165 -90.57 -37.66 -34.25
C ALA A 165 -89.11 -37.26 -34.51
N ASP A 166 -88.55 -36.38 -33.66
CA ASP A 166 -87.14 -36.00 -33.74
C ASP A 166 -86.20 -37.16 -33.39
N GLN A 167 -86.54 -37.98 -32.40
CA GLN A 167 -85.78 -39.18 -32.08
C GLN A 167 -85.77 -40.18 -33.24
N ALA A 168 -86.92 -40.42 -33.87
CA ALA A 168 -87.00 -41.32 -35.03
C ALA A 168 -86.16 -40.80 -36.21
N ARG A 169 -86.21 -39.49 -36.49
CA ARG A 169 -85.40 -38.85 -37.53
C ARG A 169 -83.89 -38.95 -37.25
N LEU A 170 -83.46 -38.73 -36.01
CA LEU A 170 -82.05 -38.85 -35.61
C LEU A 170 -81.52 -40.28 -35.77
N VAL A 171 -82.35 -41.29 -35.49
CA VAL A 171 -81.99 -42.70 -35.71
C VAL A 171 -81.83 -43.00 -37.20
N GLU A 172 -82.74 -42.52 -38.05
CA GLU A 172 -82.65 -42.67 -39.50
C GLU A 172 -81.40 -41.98 -40.08
N GLU A 173 -81.11 -40.74 -39.66
CA GLU A 173 -79.89 -40.02 -40.05
C GLU A 173 -78.61 -40.76 -39.60
N PHE A 174 -78.59 -41.28 -38.37
CA PHE A 174 -77.45 -42.06 -37.88
C PHE A 174 -77.22 -43.34 -38.70
N ILE A 175 -78.30 -44.06 -39.04
CA ILE A 175 -78.23 -45.26 -39.88
C ILE A 175 -77.71 -44.92 -41.28
N GLN A 176 -78.17 -43.82 -41.89
CA GLN A 176 -77.69 -43.37 -43.19
C GLN A 176 -76.22 -42.94 -43.14
N GLN A 177 -75.81 -42.21 -42.10
CA GLN A 177 -74.44 -41.70 -41.99
C GLN A 177 -73.43 -42.82 -41.71
N VAL A 178 -73.76 -43.78 -40.84
CA VAL A 178 -72.94 -44.99 -40.61
C VAL A 178 -72.96 -45.91 -41.84
N GLY A 179 -74.07 -45.95 -42.58
CA GLY A 179 -74.17 -46.65 -43.87
C GLY A 179 -73.31 -46.02 -44.98
N GLN A 180 -73.03 -44.71 -44.92
CA GLN A 180 -72.16 -43.99 -45.86
C GLN A 180 -70.67 -44.04 -45.49
N VAL A 181 -70.28 -44.40 -44.26
CA VAL A 181 -68.86 -44.56 -43.84
C VAL A 181 -68.32 -45.97 -44.20
N ARG A 182 -68.78 -46.55 -45.30
CA ARG A 182 -68.21 -47.76 -45.91
C ARG A 182 -67.70 -47.48 -47.30
#